data_AF-A0A3E1ETE5-F1
#
_entry.id   AF-A0A3E1ETE5-F1
#
_cell.length_a   1.000
_cell.length_b   1.000
_cell.length_c   1.000
_cell.angle_alpha   90.00
_cell.angle_beta   90.00
_cell.angle_gamma   90.00
#
_symmetry.space_group_name_H-M   'P 1'
#
loop_
_entity.id
_entity.type
_entity.pdbx_description
1 polymer ?
#
loop_
_entity_poly.entity_id
_entity_poly.type
_entity_poly.pdbx_seq_one_letter_code
_entity_poly.pdbx_strand_id
1 'polypeptide(L)'
;MKPTNTGNENSILLPGEDVWELWRQTATGWALAERLGATATPAECRFSRVFGYPVAAAFAVPIRAATTDGELLPDIIEVQVEKQGLKPETSAGCLMDYRTVEVVDGQTLLLASVLHPGRADTLPRSAPQQFEVSPYLYYLPDNALVIWKELGRLVFCVTRGDQPLYFHALNTPDLGPETAQEIEQMLMPLYMQGMAPELETIRLWTEAVAPGAAEALQQVFGVRVVSEARPAPAPPVPPSGFEPVSVALGKQRATKLRRIRNIAGACAAAYLIIPGFFAVKWFMTQRSISQLQRTASNLEAQYGWVETTVKQEQAMDSAVNFDKYPIEMLKQVLEPLYQQQSMNVRVTSIEIERDHKTGEGEVADITIKGEGQTSQNSIRYTNVIKANPALKEYEWVPKVEAPKNGAVPFQIKGTTKKKDDAA
;
A
#
# COMPACT_ATOMS: atom_id res chain seq x y z
N MET A 1 11.50 8.46 39.49
CA MET A 1 11.70 7.01 39.29
C MET A 1 10.69 6.52 38.27
N LYS A 2 11.14 6.22 37.04
CA LYS A 2 10.32 5.48 36.07
C LYS A 2 10.29 4.02 36.55
N PRO A 3 9.12 3.35 36.61
CA PRO A 3 9.12 1.92 36.83
C PRO A 3 9.80 1.28 35.63
N THR A 4 10.93 0.65 35.89
CA THR A 4 11.67 -0.21 34.98
C THR A 4 10.73 -1.33 34.54
N ASN A 5 10.47 -1.37 33.23
CA ASN A 5 9.72 -2.42 32.56
C ASN A 5 10.65 -3.63 32.42
N THR A 6 10.85 -4.35 33.53
CA THR A 6 11.56 -5.64 33.56
C THR A 6 10.55 -6.76 33.49
N GLY A 7 10.63 -7.59 32.46
CA GLY A 7 9.98 -8.89 32.43
C GLY A 7 9.06 -9.13 31.24
N ASN A 8 9.59 -9.76 30.19
CA ASN A 8 8.84 -10.75 29.41
C ASN A 8 8.56 -11.96 30.34
N GLU A 9 7.85 -11.74 31.44
CA GLU A 9 7.49 -12.77 32.40
C GLU A 9 6.33 -13.56 31.81
N ASN A 10 6.61 -14.81 31.42
CA ASN A 10 5.58 -15.77 31.04
C ASN A 10 4.60 -15.90 32.21
N SER A 11 3.37 -15.43 31.95
CA SER A 11 2.30 -15.33 32.93
C SER A 11 1.01 -15.88 32.35
N ILE A 12 0.26 -16.63 33.16
CA ILE A 12 -1.02 -17.24 32.79
C ILE A 12 -2.06 -16.70 33.76
N LEU A 13 -3.14 -16.15 33.23
CA LEU A 13 -4.33 -15.82 34.01
C LEU A 13 -5.37 -16.92 33.77
N LEU A 14 -5.82 -17.59 34.83
CA LEU A 14 -6.80 -18.68 34.74
C LEU A 14 -7.86 -18.59 35.85
N PRO A 15 -9.02 -19.24 35.69
CA PRO A 15 -9.98 -19.39 36.78
C PRO A 15 -9.42 -20.29 37.90
N GLY A 16 -9.33 -19.75 39.11
CA GLY A 16 -9.21 -20.55 40.33
C GLY A 16 -10.57 -21.04 40.82
N GLU A 17 -10.60 -21.70 41.97
CA GLU A 17 -11.84 -22.26 42.53
C GLU A 17 -12.90 -21.19 42.76
N ASP A 18 -12.56 -20.08 43.42
CA ASP A 18 -13.51 -18.99 43.70
C ASP A 18 -13.15 -17.68 42.99
N VAL A 19 -11.87 -17.50 42.68
CA VAL A 19 -11.33 -16.23 42.17
C VAL A 19 -10.36 -16.46 41.01
N TRP A 20 -10.07 -15.41 40.25
CA TRP A 20 -9.06 -15.47 39.21
C TRP A 20 -7.64 -15.59 39.81
N GLU A 21 -6.80 -16.40 39.18
CA GLU A 21 -5.45 -16.67 39.63
C GLU A 21 -4.43 -16.29 38.55
N LEU A 22 -3.43 -15.50 38.95
CA LEU A 22 -2.29 -15.14 38.13
C LEU A 22 -1.10 -16.04 38.50
N TRP A 23 -0.65 -16.81 37.53
CA TRP A 23 0.50 -17.69 37.64
C TRP A 23 1.67 -17.12 36.86
N ARG A 24 2.88 -17.29 37.40
CA ARG A 24 4.11 -16.84 36.76
C ARG A 24 5.12 -17.96 36.66
N GLN A 25 5.88 -17.97 35.57
CA GLN A 25 6.96 -18.91 35.40
C GLN A 25 8.13 -18.51 36.32
N THR A 26 8.56 -19.45 37.14
CA THR A 26 9.73 -19.36 38.02
C THR A 26 10.80 -20.34 37.54
N ALA A 27 12.00 -20.31 38.16
CA ALA A 27 13.09 -21.23 37.81
C ALA A 27 12.73 -22.72 38.01
N THR A 28 11.80 -23.02 38.93
CA THR A 28 11.39 -24.38 39.29
C THR A 28 10.08 -24.82 38.64
N GLY A 29 9.49 -24.01 37.77
CA GLY A 29 8.20 -24.26 37.13
C GLY A 29 7.19 -23.13 37.34
N TRP A 30 5.90 -23.43 37.18
CA TRP A 30 4.83 -22.45 37.34
C TRP A 30 4.42 -22.33 38.80
N ALA A 31 4.39 -21.10 39.31
CA ALA A 31 3.96 -20.81 40.68
C ALA A 31 2.85 -19.75 40.68
N LEU A 32 1.92 -19.89 41.62
CA LEU A 32 0.88 -18.91 41.87
C LEU A 32 1.51 -17.62 42.39
N ALA A 33 1.31 -16.52 41.66
CA ALA A 33 1.85 -15.22 42.03
C ALA A 33 0.83 -14.35 42.77
N GLU A 34 -0.43 -14.38 42.32
CA GLU A 34 -1.48 -13.52 42.86
C GLU A 34 -2.85 -14.17 42.70
N ARG A 35 -3.71 -14.03 43.72
CA ARG A 35 -5.14 -14.29 43.61
C ARG A 35 -5.85 -12.95 43.57
N LEU A 36 -6.65 -12.73 42.53
CA LEU A 36 -7.45 -11.52 42.41
C LEU A 36 -8.57 -11.54 43.47
N GLY A 37 -9.05 -10.36 43.87
CA GLY A 37 -10.16 -10.26 44.83
C GLY A 37 -11.44 -10.90 44.30
N ALA A 38 -12.36 -11.32 45.18
CA ALA A 38 -13.58 -12.03 44.80
C ALA A 38 -14.49 -11.28 43.81
N THR A 39 -14.45 -9.94 43.82
CA THR A 39 -15.21 -9.09 42.89
C THR A 39 -14.39 -8.64 41.69
N ALA A 40 -13.13 -9.02 41.61
CA ALA A 40 -12.21 -8.53 40.59
C ALA A 40 -12.47 -9.23 39.26
N THR A 41 -12.46 -8.43 38.21
CA THR A 41 -12.61 -8.92 36.83
C THR A 41 -11.24 -9.16 36.19
N PRO A 42 -11.15 -9.98 35.12
CA PRO A 42 -9.90 -10.11 34.35
C PRO A 42 -9.30 -8.76 33.93
N ALA A 43 -10.15 -7.76 33.65
CA ALA A 43 -9.77 -6.41 33.27
C ALA A 43 -8.93 -5.67 34.32
N GLU A 44 -8.95 -6.08 35.59
CA GLU A 44 -8.09 -5.49 36.62
C GLU A 44 -6.65 -5.99 36.56
N CYS A 45 -6.44 -7.18 35.95
CA CYS A 45 -5.11 -7.71 35.71
C CYS A 45 -4.36 -6.84 34.68
N ARG A 46 -3.18 -6.34 35.06
CA ARG A 46 -2.39 -5.42 34.23
C ARG A 46 -1.73 -6.14 33.06
N PHE A 47 -1.21 -7.34 33.28
CA PHE A 47 -0.44 -8.09 32.29
C PHE A 47 -0.58 -9.60 32.52
N SER A 48 -1.02 -10.29 31.47
CA SER A 48 -0.93 -11.75 31.32
C SER A 48 -0.56 -12.06 29.87
N ARG A 49 0.31 -13.05 29.67
CA ARG A 49 0.69 -13.50 28.31
C ARG A 49 -0.36 -14.45 27.74
N VAL A 50 -0.84 -15.37 28.58
CA VAL A 50 -1.85 -16.37 28.25
C VAL A 50 -3.09 -16.12 29.09
N PHE A 51 -4.25 -16.20 28.46
CA PHE A 51 -5.55 -16.12 29.14
C PHE A 51 -6.31 -17.44 28.98
N GLY A 52 -6.61 -18.07 30.11
CA GLY A 52 -7.45 -19.24 30.22
C GLY A 52 -8.91 -18.85 30.39
N TYR A 53 -9.73 -19.10 29.36
CA TYR A 53 -11.17 -19.07 29.47
C TYR A 53 -11.65 -20.16 30.42
N PRO A 54 -12.61 -19.87 31.31
CA PRO A 54 -13.26 -20.90 32.09
C PRO A 54 -14.01 -21.84 31.16
N VAL A 55 -14.17 -23.09 31.60
CA VAL A 55 -14.95 -24.10 30.88
C VAL A 55 -16.35 -23.58 30.55
N ALA A 56 -16.95 -22.82 31.47
CA ALA A 56 -18.26 -22.21 31.26
C ALA A 56 -18.32 -21.21 30.08
N ALA A 57 -17.20 -20.71 29.58
CA ALA A 57 -17.14 -19.81 28.42
C ALA A 57 -16.99 -20.55 27.09
N ALA A 58 -16.81 -21.88 27.09
CA ALA A 58 -16.58 -22.69 25.92
C ALA A 58 -17.56 -23.87 25.83
N PHE A 59 -17.89 -24.28 24.61
CA PHE A 59 -18.56 -25.53 24.31
C PHE A 59 -17.55 -26.55 23.77
N ALA A 60 -17.59 -27.76 24.32
CA ALA A 60 -16.86 -28.92 23.79
C ALA A 60 -17.76 -29.69 22.82
N VAL A 61 -17.30 -29.88 21.59
CA VAL A 61 -18.00 -30.62 20.54
C VAL A 61 -17.11 -31.77 20.05
N PRO A 62 -17.27 -32.98 20.61
CA PRO A 62 -16.55 -34.16 20.15
C PRO A 62 -17.07 -34.59 18.77
N ILE A 63 -16.16 -34.86 17.83
CA ILE A 63 -16.48 -35.18 16.44
C ILE A 63 -15.64 -36.37 16.00
N ARG A 64 -16.29 -37.41 15.47
CA ARG A 64 -15.63 -38.52 14.79
C ARG A 64 -15.75 -38.31 13.28
N ALA A 65 -14.64 -37.97 12.64
CA ALA A 65 -14.54 -37.81 11.19
C ALA A 65 -14.13 -39.15 10.55
N ALA A 66 -14.86 -39.58 9.52
CA ALA A 66 -14.54 -40.80 8.75
C ALA A 66 -13.43 -40.57 7.71
N THR A 67 -12.38 -39.85 8.10
CA THR A 67 -11.21 -39.55 7.27
C THR A 67 -10.01 -39.24 8.17
N THR A 68 -8.81 -39.46 7.66
CA THR A 68 -7.53 -39.00 8.24
C THR A 68 -6.90 -37.87 7.45
N ASP A 69 -7.57 -37.41 6.39
CA ASP A 69 -7.10 -36.31 5.56
C ASP A 69 -7.30 -34.98 6.31
N GLY A 70 -6.19 -34.37 6.71
CA GLY A 70 -6.16 -33.11 7.46
C GLY A 70 -6.78 -31.93 6.71
N GLU A 71 -6.82 -31.96 5.37
CA GLU A 71 -7.41 -30.88 4.57
C GLU A 71 -8.93 -30.86 4.64
N LEU A 72 -9.56 -32.01 4.89
CA LEU A 72 -11.02 -32.15 4.97
C LEU A 72 -11.57 -31.90 6.38
N LEU A 73 -10.73 -31.99 7.42
CA LEU A 73 -11.17 -31.87 8.82
C LEU A 73 -11.82 -30.51 9.14
N PRO A 74 -11.27 -29.35 8.71
CA PRO A 74 -11.89 -28.05 8.98
C PRO A 74 -13.34 -27.97 8.51
N ASP A 75 -13.61 -28.42 7.29
CA ASP A 75 -14.96 -28.37 6.68
C ASP A 75 -15.93 -29.31 7.42
N ILE A 76 -15.48 -30.51 7.78
CA ILE A 76 -16.29 -31.45 8.56
C ILE A 76 -16.64 -30.84 9.92
N ILE A 77 -15.67 -30.21 10.58
CA ILE A 77 -15.87 -29.58 11.89
C ILE A 77 -16.87 -28.43 11.79
N GLU A 78 -16.71 -27.57 10.79
CA GLU A 78 -17.62 -26.44 10.58
C GLU A 78 -19.06 -26.93 10.38
N VAL A 79 -19.27 -27.97 9.57
CA VAL A 79 -20.61 -28.56 9.35
C VAL A 79 -21.17 -29.17 10.64
N GLN A 80 -20.37 -29.87 11.44
CA GLN A 80 -20.85 -30.46 12.70
C GLN A 80 -21.20 -29.41 13.75
N VAL A 81 -20.37 -28.37 13.89
CA VAL A 81 -20.61 -27.25 14.81
C VAL A 81 -21.84 -26.45 14.35
N GLU A 82 -22.03 -26.26 13.04
CA GLU A 82 -23.22 -25.61 12.46
C GLU A 82 -24.49 -26.43 12.70
N LYS A 83 -24.43 -27.76 12.52
CA LYS A 83 -25.56 -28.66 12.81
C LYS A 83 -26.02 -28.58 14.27
N GLN A 84 -25.12 -28.28 15.20
CA GLN A 84 -25.44 -28.09 16.62
C GLN A 84 -25.89 -26.66 16.94
N GLY A 85 -25.93 -25.75 15.96
CA GLY A 85 -26.27 -24.33 16.17
C GLY A 85 -25.22 -23.57 16.98
N LEU A 86 -23.98 -24.09 17.04
CA LEU A 86 -22.89 -23.51 17.83
C LEU A 86 -21.92 -22.69 16.99
N LYS A 87 -22.12 -22.60 15.68
CA LYS A 87 -21.25 -21.83 14.79
C LYS A 87 -21.21 -20.36 15.19
N PRO A 88 -20.03 -19.79 15.54
CA PRO A 88 -19.96 -18.39 15.93
C PRO A 88 -20.25 -17.47 14.74
N GLU A 89 -21.30 -16.66 14.84
CA GLU A 89 -21.58 -15.59 13.88
C GLU A 89 -20.77 -14.34 14.24
N THR A 90 -19.46 -14.36 13.98
CA THR A 90 -18.60 -13.17 14.18
C THR A 90 -17.96 -12.70 12.88
N SER A 91 -17.92 -11.38 12.68
CA SER A 91 -17.23 -10.73 11.55
C SER A 91 -15.74 -10.50 11.80
N ALA A 92 -15.25 -10.73 13.03
CA ALA A 92 -13.85 -10.55 13.41
C ALA A 92 -13.43 -11.53 14.51
N GLY A 93 -12.16 -11.95 14.46
CA GLY A 93 -11.58 -12.91 15.40
C GLY A 93 -11.83 -14.36 15.03
N CYS A 94 -11.37 -15.27 15.89
CA CYS A 94 -11.49 -16.72 15.75
C CYS A 94 -11.99 -17.27 17.10
N LEU A 95 -13.27 -17.67 17.16
CA LEU A 95 -13.90 -18.18 18.38
C LEU A 95 -14.04 -19.70 18.39
N MET A 96 -13.51 -20.37 17.37
CA MET A 96 -13.56 -21.82 17.23
C MET A 96 -12.15 -22.31 16.96
N ASP A 97 -11.74 -23.34 17.68
CA ASP A 97 -10.52 -24.08 17.40
C ASP A 97 -10.78 -25.57 17.59
N TYR A 98 -9.90 -26.42 17.07
CA TYR A 98 -10.05 -27.87 17.20
C TYR A 98 -8.72 -28.57 17.43
N ARG A 99 -8.78 -29.72 18.10
CA ARG A 99 -7.62 -30.57 18.30
C ARG A 99 -7.95 -32.00 17.92
N THR A 100 -6.95 -32.67 17.34
CA THR A 100 -6.99 -34.11 17.11
C THR A 100 -6.72 -34.81 18.42
N VAL A 101 -7.67 -35.61 18.87
CA VAL A 101 -7.58 -36.42 20.10
C VAL A 101 -6.96 -37.77 19.77
N GLU A 102 -7.37 -38.40 18.68
CA GLU A 102 -6.93 -39.74 18.30
C GLU A 102 -7.13 -39.99 16.80
N VAL A 103 -6.29 -40.81 16.18
CA VAL A 103 -6.45 -41.27 14.79
C VAL A 103 -6.35 -42.80 14.77
N VAL A 104 -7.45 -43.48 14.40
CA VAL A 104 -7.55 -44.95 14.40
C VAL A 104 -8.38 -45.41 13.20
N ASP A 105 -7.94 -46.49 12.53
CA ASP A 105 -8.69 -47.19 11.48
C ASP A 105 -9.26 -46.29 10.37
N GLY A 106 -8.48 -45.29 9.93
CA GLY A 106 -8.92 -44.35 8.88
C GLY A 106 -9.91 -43.30 9.36
N GLN A 107 -10.14 -43.19 10.68
CA GLN A 107 -11.00 -42.20 11.32
C GLN A 107 -10.20 -41.29 12.25
N THR A 108 -10.63 -40.04 12.36
CA THR A 108 -10.04 -39.05 13.25
C THR A 108 -11.06 -38.64 14.30
N LEU A 109 -10.73 -38.77 15.58
CA LEU A 109 -11.48 -38.22 16.69
C LEU A 109 -10.93 -36.84 17.03
N LEU A 110 -11.82 -35.86 17.05
CA LEU A 110 -11.51 -34.45 17.21
C LEU A 110 -12.34 -33.88 18.36
N LEU A 111 -11.79 -32.87 19.03
CA LEU A 111 -12.55 -32.00 19.92
C LEU A 111 -12.52 -30.59 19.34
N ALA A 112 -13.68 -30.13 18.87
CA ALA A 112 -13.88 -28.73 18.55
C ALA A 112 -14.28 -27.97 19.81
N SER A 113 -13.59 -26.87 20.09
CA SER A 113 -13.82 -26.00 21.23
C SER A 113 -14.34 -24.66 20.71
N VAL A 114 -15.52 -24.25 21.17
CA VAL A 114 -16.21 -23.05 20.67
C VAL A 114 -16.46 -22.06 21.79
N LEU A 115 -15.84 -20.89 21.72
CA LEU A 115 -16.03 -19.82 22.69
C LEU A 115 -17.37 -19.10 22.48
N HIS A 116 -18.12 -18.93 23.55
CA HIS A 116 -19.36 -18.16 23.52
C HIS A 116 -19.03 -16.66 23.35
N PRO A 117 -19.53 -15.97 22.30
CA PRO A 117 -19.14 -14.59 22.00
C PRO A 117 -19.42 -13.62 23.15
N GLY A 118 -20.56 -13.76 23.83
CA GLY A 118 -20.91 -12.93 25.00
C GLY A 118 -20.07 -13.16 26.26
N ARG A 119 -19.27 -14.23 26.33
CA ARG A 119 -18.36 -14.53 27.45
C ARG A 119 -16.88 -14.38 27.06
N ALA A 120 -16.58 -14.20 25.78
CA ALA A 120 -15.23 -14.08 25.26
C ALA A 120 -14.58 -12.71 25.55
N ASP A 121 -15.38 -11.67 25.86
CA ASP A 121 -14.91 -10.27 25.89
C ASP A 121 -14.43 -9.75 27.26
N THR A 122 -14.46 -10.55 28.32
CA THR A 122 -13.92 -10.17 29.64
C THR A 122 -12.40 -10.34 29.67
N LEU A 123 -11.70 -9.44 28.99
CA LEU A 123 -10.25 -9.51 28.85
C LEU A 123 -9.48 -8.61 29.84
N PRO A 124 -8.22 -8.96 30.14
CA PRO A 124 -7.29 -8.08 30.84
C PRO A 124 -7.08 -6.73 30.16
N ARG A 125 -6.68 -5.71 30.96
CA ARG A 125 -6.39 -4.34 30.48
C ARG A 125 -5.43 -4.32 29.30
N SER A 126 -4.44 -5.20 29.32
CA SER A 126 -3.54 -5.45 28.20
C SER A 126 -3.97 -6.74 27.53
N ALA A 127 -4.34 -6.68 26.25
CA ALA A 127 -4.76 -7.87 25.50
C ALA A 127 -3.67 -8.96 25.56
N PRO A 128 -4.00 -10.16 26.07
CA PRO A 128 -3.10 -11.31 26.07
C PRO A 128 -2.63 -11.67 24.65
N GLN A 129 -1.51 -12.39 24.57
CA GLN A 129 -0.96 -12.86 23.29
C GLN A 129 -1.59 -14.19 22.85
N GLN A 130 -1.99 -15.02 23.81
CA GLN A 130 -2.54 -16.35 23.60
C GLN A 130 -3.79 -16.55 24.45
N PHE A 131 -4.74 -17.30 23.89
CA PHE A 131 -6.04 -17.57 24.49
C PHE A 131 -6.28 -19.07 24.46
N GLU A 132 -6.65 -19.64 25.59
CA GLU A 132 -6.84 -21.07 25.78
C GLU A 132 -8.11 -21.34 26.57
N VAL A 133 -8.69 -22.54 26.45
CA VAL A 133 -9.70 -23.01 27.40
C VAL A 133 -8.96 -23.72 28.53
N SER A 134 -9.42 -23.56 29.77
CA SER A 134 -8.71 -24.03 30.97
C SER A 134 -8.27 -25.50 30.96
N PRO A 135 -8.99 -26.50 30.40
CA PRO A 135 -8.50 -27.88 30.39
C PRO A 135 -7.17 -28.03 29.64
N TYR A 136 -6.94 -27.25 28.58
CA TYR A 136 -5.70 -27.28 27.81
C TYR A 136 -4.52 -26.63 28.53
N LEU A 137 -4.76 -25.97 29.66
CA LEU A 137 -3.70 -25.39 30.49
C LEU A 137 -3.18 -26.38 31.54
N TYR A 138 -3.64 -27.62 31.56
CA TYR A 138 -3.20 -28.64 32.51
C TYR A 138 -2.62 -29.85 31.78
N TYR A 139 -1.68 -30.53 32.45
CA TYR A 139 -1.31 -31.89 32.07
C TYR A 139 -2.39 -32.82 32.60
N LEU A 140 -3.18 -33.37 31.68
CA LEU A 140 -4.31 -34.21 32.02
C LEU A 140 -3.88 -35.69 32.07
N PRO A 141 -4.39 -36.46 33.04
CA PRO A 141 -4.13 -37.90 33.11
C PRO A 141 -4.81 -38.66 31.97
N ASP A 142 -4.20 -39.77 31.56
CA ASP A 142 -4.71 -40.61 30.49
C ASP A 142 -6.05 -41.27 30.87
N ASN A 143 -7.01 -41.25 29.94
CA ASN A 143 -8.30 -41.96 30.03
C ASN A 143 -9.01 -41.75 31.37
N ALA A 144 -9.11 -40.51 31.82
CA ALA A 144 -9.57 -40.16 33.15
C ALA A 144 -10.72 -39.15 33.10
N LEU A 145 -11.52 -39.17 34.16
CA LEU A 145 -12.48 -38.10 34.46
C LEU A 145 -11.85 -37.19 35.53
N VAL A 146 -11.59 -35.94 35.17
CA VAL A 146 -11.01 -34.93 36.06
C VAL A 146 -12.09 -33.94 36.45
N ILE A 147 -12.24 -33.67 37.75
CA ILE A 147 -13.24 -32.75 38.30
C ILE A 147 -12.54 -31.67 39.12
N TRP A 148 -12.84 -30.40 38.86
CA TRP A 148 -12.33 -29.27 39.63
C TRP A 148 -13.36 -28.14 39.70
N LYS A 149 -13.02 -27.07 40.42
CA LYS A 149 -13.88 -25.89 40.58
C LYS A 149 -13.28 -24.69 39.86
N GLU A 150 -14.15 -23.92 39.19
CA GLU A 150 -13.82 -22.68 38.50
C GLU A 150 -14.84 -21.60 38.84
N LEU A 151 -14.38 -20.50 39.44
CA LEU A 151 -15.19 -19.31 39.74
C LEU A 151 -16.53 -19.64 40.42
N GLY A 152 -16.49 -20.55 41.41
CA GLY A 152 -17.62 -21.00 42.21
C GLY A 152 -18.46 -22.12 41.58
N ARG A 153 -18.07 -22.67 40.42
CA ARG A 153 -18.81 -23.76 39.75
C ARG A 153 -17.93 -24.99 39.56
N LEU A 154 -18.50 -26.16 39.72
CA LEU A 154 -17.80 -27.39 39.33
C LEU A 154 -17.73 -27.51 37.83
N VAL A 155 -16.62 -28.07 37.37
CA VAL A 155 -16.39 -28.41 35.97
C VAL A 155 -15.76 -29.80 35.92
N PHE A 156 -15.97 -30.50 34.83
CA PHE A 156 -15.31 -31.77 34.59
C PHE A 156 -14.74 -31.84 33.17
N CYS A 157 -13.74 -32.70 33.00
CA CYS A 157 -13.16 -33.05 31.73
C CYS A 157 -12.93 -34.56 31.66
N VAL A 158 -13.36 -35.16 30.55
CA VAL A 158 -13.00 -36.54 30.18
C VAL A 158 -11.87 -36.48 29.19
N THR A 159 -10.84 -37.27 29.42
CA THR A 159 -9.64 -37.34 28.57
C THR A 159 -9.61 -38.65 27.81
N ARG A 160 -8.92 -38.65 26.67
CA ARG A 160 -8.54 -39.86 25.93
C ARG A 160 -7.08 -39.72 25.57
N GLY A 161 -6.22 -40.57 26.14
CA GLY A 161 -4.80 -40.24 26.30
C GLY A 161 -4.65 -38.91 27.05
N ASP A 162 -3.67 -38.09 26.66
CA ASP A 162 -3.33 -36.82 27.31
C ASP A 162 -4.19 -35.62 26.85
N GLN A 163 -5.15 -35.85 25.95
CA GLN A 163 -5.99 -34.80 25.38
C GLN A 163 -7.40 -34.78 25.99
N PRO A 164 -8.00 -33.60 26.18
CA PRO A 164 -9.43 -33.49 26.45
C PRO A 164 -10.24 -34.10 25.31
N LEU A 165 -11.17 -35.00 25.64
CA LEU A 165 -12.20 -35.48 24.74
C LEU A 165 -13.48 -34.67 24.88
N TYR A 166 -13.86 -34.35 26.12
CA TYR A 166 -15.06 -33.57 26.42
C TYR A 166 -14.86 -32.81 27.73
N PHE A 167 -15.46 -31.63 27.84
CA PHE A 167 -15.47 -30.86 29.08
C PHE A 167 -16.80 -30.14 29.23
N HIS A 168 -17.23 -29.92 30.47
CA HIS A 168 -18.48 -29.23 30.76
C HIS A 168 -18.44 -28.54 32.12
N ALA A 169 -19.15 -27.42 32.23
CA ALA A 169 -19.34 -26.72 33.50
C ALA A 169 -20.71 -27.08 34.08
N LEU A 170 -20.71 -27.61 35.30
CA LEU A 170 -21.90 -27.98 36.04
C LEU A 170 -22.54 -26.74 36.66
N ASN A 171 -23.83 -26.86 36.99
CA ASN A 171 -24.58 -25.78 37.65
C ASN A 171 -24.46 -25.82 39.19
N THR A 172 -23.74 -26.80 39.73
CA THR A 172 -23.51 -26.97 41.17
C THR A 172 -22.13 -26.45 41.60
N PRO A 173 -22.02 -25.85 42.80
CA PRO A 173 -20.76 -25.35 43.32
C PRO A 173 -19.91 -26.43 44.02
N ASP A 174 -20.56 -27.48 44.54
CA ASP A 174 -19.96 -28.51 45.38
C ASP A 174 -20.38 -29.90 44.86
N LEU A 175 -19.50 -30.88 45.06
CA LEU A 175 -19.65 -32.20 44.46
C LEU A 175 -20.51 -33.05 45.38
N GLY A 176 -21.78 -33.25 45.00
CA GLY A 176 -22.73 -34.10 45.69
C GLY A 176 -22.83 -35.50 45.07
N PRO A 177 -23.47 -36.47 45.76
CA PRO A 177 -23.72 -37.80 45.21
C PRO A 177 -24.60 -37.76 43.95
N GLU A 178 -25.54 -36.82 43.85
CA GLU A 178 -26.38 -36.60 42.67
C GLU A 178 -25.58 -36.12 41.45
N THR A 179 -24.47 -35.41 41.69
CA THR A 179 -23.60 -34.90 40.63
C THR A 179 -22.90 -36.03 39.87
N ALA A 180 -22.62 -37.16 40.53
CA ALA A 180 -22.06 -38.34 39.86
C ALA A 180 -23.00 -38.86 38.76
N GLN A 181 -24.29 -38.94 39.07
CA GLN A 181 -25.32 -39.37 38.12
C GLN A 181 -25.52 -38.36 37.00
N GLU A 182 -25.46 -37.05 37.31
CA GLU A 182 -25.53 -35.98 36.30
C GLU A 182 -24.37 -36.08 35.30
N ILE A 183 -23.14 -36.26 35.78
CA ILE A 183 -21.96 -36.41 34.91
C ILE A 183 -22.11 -37.65 34.02
N GLU A 184 -22.53 -38.80 34.58
CA GLU A 184 -22.76 -40.01 33.80
C GLU A 184 -23.79 -39.77 32.68
N GLN A 185 -24.93 -39.15 33.00
CA GLN A 185 -25.97 -38.82 32.01
C GLN A 185 -25.46 -37.92 30.90
N MET A 186 -24.58 -36.95 31.21
CA MET A 186 -23.95 -36.10 30.19
C MET A 186 -22.97 -36.87 29.30
N LEU A 187 -22.33 -37.92 29.80
CA LEU A 187 -21.39 -38.76 29.05
C LEU A 187 -22.07 -39.87 28.25
N MET A 188 -23.32 -40.25 28.58
CA MET A 188 -24.07 -41.30 27.88
C MET A 188 -24.08 -41.16 26.35
N PRO A 189 -24.30 -39.98 25.74
CA PRO A 189 -24.25 -39.84 24.28
C PRO A 189 -22.87 -40.18 23.70
N LEU A 190 -21.79 -39.87 24.41
CA LEU A 190 -20.42 -40.15 23.98
C LEU A 190 -20.10 -41.65 24.07
N TYR A 191 -20.62 -42.34 25.10
CA TYR A 191 -20.54 -43.80 25.20
C TYR A 191 -21.33 -44.47 24.07
N MET A 192 -22.56 -44.04 23.80
CA MET A 192 -23.40 -44.60 22.72
C MET A 192 -22.80 -44.40 21.32
N GLN A 193 -22.01 -43.34 21.12
CA GLN A 193 -21.28 -43.08 19.88
C GLN A 193 -19.90 -43.75 19.82
N GLY A 194 -19.48 -44.49 20.85
CA GLY A 194 -18.15 -45.10 20.93
C GLY A 194 -17.01 -44.08 20.89
N MET A 195 -17.24 -42.86 21.38
CA MET A 195 -16.22 -41.81 21.45
C MET A 195 -15.49 -41.82 22.79
N ALA A 196 -16.23 -41.99 23.89
CA ALA A 196 -15.67 -42.02 25.24
C ALA A 196 -14.81 -43.28 25.45
N PRO A 197 -13.60 -43.14 26.03
CA PRO A 197 -12.78 -44.29 26.40
C PRO A 197 -13.37 -44.98 27.64
N GLU A 198 -12.89 -46.19 27.90
CA GLU A 198 -13.04 -46.81 29.21
C GLU A 198 -12.20 -46.01 30.20
N LEU A 199 -12.84 -45.46 31.24
CA LEU A 199 -12.14 -44.66 32.24
C LEU A 199 -11.26 -45.54 33.12
N GLU A 200 -10.03 -45.12 33.38
CA GLU A 200 -9.11 -45.80 34.27
C GLU A 200 -9.19 -45.26 35.71
N THR A 201 -9.44 -43.95 35.85
CA THR A 201 -9.46 -43.27 37.14
C THR A 201 -10.28 -41.99 37.12
N ILE A 202 -10.76 -41.58 38.29
CA ILE A 202 -11.37 -40.27 38.52
C ILE A 202 -10.42 -39.45 39.40
N ARG A 203 -10.06 -38.24 38.94
CA ARG A 203 -9.23 -37.29 39.71
C ARG A 203 -10.06 -36.13 40.21
N LEU A 204 -10.01 -35.90 41.53
CA LEU A 204 -10.65 -34.76 42.18
C LEU A 204 -9.58 -33.73 42.52
N TRP A 205 -9.58 -32.62 41.79
CA TRP A 205 -8.66 -31.47 41.96
C TRP A 205 -9.30 -30.33 42.75
N THR A 206 -10.26 -30.65 43.61
CA THR A 206 -10.97 -29.69 44.45
C THR A 206 -11.25 -30.28 45.82
N GLU A 207 -11.30 -29.40 46.82
CA GLU A 207 -11.69 -29.74 48.20
C GLU A 207 -13.22 -29.63 48.40
N ALA A 208 -13.95 -29.09 47.43
CA ALA A 208 -15.40 -28.89 47.47
C ALA A 208 -16.20 -30.19 47.25
N VAL A 209 -15.95 -31.19 48.09
CA VAL A 209 -16.53 -32.54 47.99
C VAL A 209 -17.41 -32.84 49.20
N ALA A 210 -18.71 -33.08 48.96
CA ALA A 210 -19.64 -33.46 50.00
C ALA A 210 -19.39 -34.91 50.49
N PRO A 211 -19.72 -35.24 51.75
CA PRO A 211 -19.62 -36.60 52.25
C PRO A 211 -20.44 -37.59 51.39
N GLY A 212 -19.85 -38.72 51.00
CA GLY A 212 -20.51 -39.73 50.18
C GLY A 212 -20.39 -39.50 48.67
N ALA A 213 -19.90 -38.35 48.21
CA ALA A 213 -19.84 -38.04 46.79
C ALA A 213 -18.74 -38.83 46.05
N ALA A 214 -17.59 -39.04 46.70
CA ALA A 214 -16.51 -39.86 46.13
C ALA A 214 -16.94 -41.33 46.01
N GLU A 215 -17.66 -41.86 47.00
CA GLU A 215 -18.22 -43.20 46.98
C GLU A 215 -19.29 -43.34 45.89
N ALA A 216 -20.15 -42.34 45.71
CA ALA A 216 -21.13 -42.31 44.63
C ALA A 216 -20.46 -42.32 43.24
N LEU A 217 -19.41 -41.51 43.03
CA LEU A 217 -18.62 -41.54 41.79
C LEU A 217 -17.99 -42.91 41.54
N GLN A 218 -17.42 -43.53 42.57
CA GLN A 218 -16.85 -44.87 42.45
C GLN A 218 -17.92 -45.93 42.11
N GLN A 219 -19.13 -45.82 42.67
CA GLN A 219 -20.22 -46.75 42.37
C GLN A 219 -20.76 -46.59 40.96
N VAL A 220 -20.94 -45.35 40.49
CA VAL A 220 -21.49 -45.03 39.17
C VAL A 220 -20.52 -45.45 38.07
N PHE A 221 -19.24 -45.06 38.17
CA PHE A 221 -18.27 -45.31 37.10
C PHE A 221 -17.48 -46.61 37.28
N GLY A 222 -17.55 -47.26 38.45
CA GLY A 222 -16.83 -48.51 38.72
C GLY A 222 -15.31 -48.37 38.79
N VAL A 223 -14.77 -47.15 38.86
CA VAL A 223 -13.34 -46.85 38.80
C VAL A 223 -12.85 -46.17 40.08
N ARG A 224 -11.53 -46.21 40.31
CA ARG A 224 -10.92 -45.61 41.49
C ARG A 224 -10.99 -44.08 41.44
N VAL A 225 -11.51 -43.49 42.51
CA VAL A 225 -11.50 -42.05 42.76
C VAL A 225 -10.27 -41.67 43.59
N VAL A 226 -9.52 -40.67 43.15
CA VAL A 226 -8.32 -40.15 43.84
C VAL A 226 -8.46 -38.64 43.99
N SER A 227 -8.34 -38.16 45.24
CA SER A 227 -8.23 -36.72 45.52
C SER A 227 -6.75 -36.32 45.53
N GLU A 228 -6.42 -35.30 44.76
CA GLU A 228 -5.06 -34.76 44.64
C GLU A 228 -5.10 -33.25 44.43
N ALA A 229 -4.00 -32.56 44.75
CA ALA A 229 -3.91 -31.14 44.52
C ALA A 229 -3.93 -30.83 43.01
N ARG A 230 -4.67 -29.79 42.61
CA ARG A 230 -4.69 -29.32 41.23
C ARG A 230 -3.26 -29.02 40.74
N PRO A 231 -2.82 -29.57 39.60
CA PRO A 231 -1.47 -29.36 39.09
C PRO A 231 -1.23 -27.89 38.72
N ALA A 232 0.04 -27.49 38.68
CA ALA A 232 0.41 -26.18 38.18
C ALA A 232 0.10 -26.10 36.67
N PRO A 233 -0.43 -24.96 36.19
CA PRO A 233 -0.81 -24.80 34.79
C PRO A 233 0.43 -24.74 33.89
N ALA A 234 0.30 -25.23 32.66
CA ALA A 234 1.29 -25.11 31.60
C ALA A 234 0.58 -24.73 30.28
N PRO A 235 1.14 -23.81 29.48
CA PRO A 235 0.54 -23.47 28.20
C PRO A 235 0.65 -24.66 27.24
N PRO A 236 -0.38 -24.95 26.44
CA PRO A 236 -0.36 -26.09 25.53
C PRO A 236 0.62 -25.86 24.37
N VAL A 237 1.10 -26.97 23.84
CA VAL A 237 1.89 -27.03 22.60
C VAL A 237 1.21 -28.05 21.68
N PRO A 238 0.64 -27.64 20.53
CA PRO A 238 0.59 -26.28 19.97
C PRO A 238 -0.37 -25.33 20.71
N PRO A 239 -0.17 -24.00 20.60
CA PRO A 239 -1.11 -23.00 21.10
C PRO A 239 -2.40 -23.03 20.27
N SER A 240 -3.53 -22.71 20.91
CA SER A 240 -4.82 -22.64 20.23
C SER A 240 -4.94 -21.38 19.36
N GLY A 241 -5.74 -21.48 18.30
CA GLY A 241 -6.01 -20.43 17.32
C GLY A 241 -6.98 -19.34 17.80
N PHE A 242 -7.45 -19.41 19.04
CA PHE A 242 -8.45 -18.49 19.57
C PHE A 242 -7.99 -17.02 19.51
N GLU A 243 -8.86 -16.19 18.95
CA GLU A 243 -8.72 -14.74 18.94
C GLU A 243 -10.08 -14.09 19.24
N PRO A 244 -10.25 -13.53 20.45
CA PRO A 244 -11.50 -12.87 20.83
C PRO A 244 -11.80 -11.66 19.94
N VAL A 245 -13.10 -11.38 19.74
CA VAL A 245 -13.59 -10.33 18.84
C VAL A 245 -13.00 -8.96 19.22
N SER A 246 -13.00 -8.63 20.52
CA SER A 246 -12.41 -7.39 21.05
C SER A 246 -10.92 -7.23 20.72
N VAL A 247 -10.14 -8.31 20.74
CA VAL A 247 -8.71 -8.29 20.40
C VAL A 247 -8.51 -8.11 18.90
N ALA A 248 -9.26 -8.84 18.08
CA ALA A 248 -9.20 -8.72 16.63
C ALA A 248 -9.55 -7.28 16.19
N LEU A 249 -10.64 -6.72 16.72
CA LEU A 249 -11.03 -5.33 16.46
C LEU A 249 -9.98 -4.33 16.96
N GLY A 250 -9.38 -4.59 18.13
CA GLY A 250 -8.26 -3.81 18.66
C GLY A 250 -7.05 -3.79 17.72
N LYS A 251 -6.63 -4.96 17.22
CA LYS A 251 -5.53 -5.08 16.23
C LYS A 251 -5.87 -4.37 14.92
N GLN A 252 -7.10 -4.48 14.44
CA GLN A 252 -7.56 -3.76 13.25
C GLN A 252 -7.52 -2.23 13.44
N ARG A 253 -7.94 -1.71 14.59
CA ARG A 253 -7.84 -0.28 14.91
C ARG A 253 -6.39 0.18 15.02
N ALA A 254 -5.54 -0.59 15.70
CA ALA A 254 -4.13 -0.27 15.87
C ALA A 254 -3.36 -0.26 14.54
N THR A 255 -3.64 -1.20 13.64
CA THR A 255 -3.04 -1.24 12.30
C THR A 255 -3.49 -0.05 11.43
N LYS A 256 -4.78 0.32 11.47
CA LYS A 256 -5.29 1.54 10.80
C LYS A 256 -4.60 2.80 11.32
N LEU A 257 -4.49 2.97 12.64
CA LEU A 257 -3.81 4.12 13.25
C LEU A 257 -2.32 4.16 12.91
N ARG A 258 -1.61 3.01 12.88
CA ARG A 258 -0.21 2.95 12.46
C ARG A 258 -0.04 3.38 11.00
N ARG A 259 -0.94 2.96 10.10
CA ARG A 259 -0.92 3.39 8.69
C ARG A 259 -1.12 4.91 8.58
N ILE A 260 -2.12 5.45 9.28
CA ILE A 260 -2.39 6.90 9.30
C ILE A 260 -1.17 7.66 9.84
N ARG A 261 -0.59 7.21 10.96
CA ARG A 261 0.61 7.83 11.55
C ARG A 261 1.80 7.79 10.59
N ASN A 262 2.02 6.67 9.89
CA ASN A 262 3.12 6.54 8.93
C ASN A 262 2.90 7.45 7.72
N ILE A 263 1.68 7.56 7.21
CA ILE A 263 1.33 8.47 6.11
C ILE A 263 1.50 9.93 6.55
N ALA A 264 0.97 10.30 7.72
CA ALA A 264 1.13 11.65 8.27
C ALA A 264 2.61 12.01 8.48
N GLY A 265 3.42 11.07 9.00
CA GLY A 265 4.86 11.22 9.14
C GLY A 265 5.57 11.41 7.79
N ALA A 266 5.19 10.64 6.76
CA ALA A 266 5.72 10.81 5.41
C ALA A 266 5.36 12.16 4.81
N CYS A 267 4.11 12.62 4.96
CA CYS A 267 3.68 13.95 4.52
C CYS A 267 4.44 15.07 5.23
N ALA A 268 4.64 14.96 6.55
CA ALA A 268 5.41 15.93 7.32
C ALA A 268 6.89 15.96 6.88
N ALA A 269 7.50 14.80 6.63
CA ALA A 269 8.86 14.72 6.11
C ALA A 269 8.97 15.35 4.70
N ALA A 270 8.03 15.04 3.80
CA ALA A 270 7.98 15.64 2.47
C ALA A 270 7.83 17.16 2.53
N TYR A 271 6.98 17.66 3.43
CA TYR A 271 6.78 19.10 3.65
C TYR A 271 8.05 19.82 4.11
N LEU A 272 8.97 19.16 4.82
CA LEU A 272 10.25 19.75 5.22
C LEU A 272 11.34 19.58 4.16
N ILE A 273 11.40 18.41 3.51
CA ILE A 273 12.46 18.08 2.55
C ILE A 273 12.30 18.88 1.25
N ILE A 274 11.08 19.04 0.73
CA ILE A 274 10.85 19.69 -0.56
C ILE A 274 11.30 21.17 -0.52
N PRO A 275 10.84 22.01 0.43
CA PRO A 275 11.32 23.40 0.52
C PRO A 275 12.81 23.49 0.80
N GLY A 276 13.37 22.60 1.63
CA GLY A 276 14.80 22.54 1.90
C GLY A 276 15.63 22.27 0.64
N PHE A 277 15.19 21.31 -0.19
CA PHE A 277 15.82 21.01 -1.48
C PHE A 277 15.74 22.20 -2.44
N PHE A 278 14.58 22.85 -2.54
CA PHE A 278 14.43 24.05 -3.38
C PHE A 278 15.30 25.21 -2.90
N ALA A 279 15.40 25.45 -1.59
CA ALA A 279 16.25 26.49 -1.03
C ALA A 279 17.73 26.24 -1.35
N VAL A 280 18.20 25.00 -1.20
CA VAL A 280 19.57 24.60 -1.55
C VAL A 280 19.83 24.77 -3.05
N LYS A 281 18.92 24.29 -3.90
CA LYS A 281 19.05 24.41 -5.36
C LYS A 281 19.07 25.89 -5.79
N TRP A 282 18.19 26.72 -5.23
CA TRP A 282 18.16 28.15 -5.50
C TRP A 282 19.48 28.82 -5.11
N PHE A 283 20.03 28.50 -3.93
CA PHE A 283 21.30 29.04 -3.48
C PHE A 283 22.49 28.61 -4.35
N MET A 284 22.55 27.35 -4.78
CA MET A 284 23.58 26.88 -5.72
C MET A 284 23.47 27.58 -7.09
N THR A 285 22.25 27.79 -7.56
CA THR A 285 21.98 28.49 -8.83
C THR A 285 22.43 29.96 -8.72
N GLN A 286 22.12 30.64 -7.62
CA GLN A 286 22.53 32.03 -7.39
C GLN A 286 24.05 32.19 -7.33
N ARG A 287 24.76 31.23 -6.72
CA ARG A 287 26.23 31.18 -6.76
C ARG A 287 26.76 31.03 -8.18
N SER A 288 26.14 30.17 -8.98
CA SER A 288 26.54 29.93 -10.37
C SER A 288 26.31 31.17 -11.24
N ILE A 289 25.17 31.86 -11.09
CA ILE A 289 24.89 33.14 -11.77
C ILE A 289 25.93 34.19 -11.38
N SER A 290 26.27 34.29 -10.10
CA SER A 290 27.28 35.25 -9.62
C SER A 290 28.66 34.95 -10.19
N GLN A 291 29.01 33.67 -10.36
CA GLN A 291 30.26 33.28 -11.03
C GLN A 291 30.23 33.62 -12.52
N LEU A 292 29.12 33.32 -13.21
CA LEU A 292 28.91 33.64 -14.63
C LEU A 292 28.98 35.15 -14.89
N GLN A 293 28.35 35.96 -14.04
CA GLN A 293 28.43 37.42 -14.12
C GLN A 293 29.86 37.93 -13.94
N ARG A 294 30.63 37.37 -13.00
CA ARG A 294 32.05 37.73 -12.81
C ARG A 294 32.90 37.33 -14.00
N THR A 295 32.66 36.16 -14.61
CA THR A 295 33.36 35.78 -15.84
C THR A 295 32.95 36.65 -17.01
N ALA A 296 31.65 36.97 -17.17
CA ALA A 296 31.15 37.85 -18.22
C ALA A 296 31.74 39.26 -18.09
N SER A 297 31.78 39.84 -16.89
CA SER A 297 32.40 41.15 -16.66
C SER A 297 33.90 41.15 -16.93
N ASN A 298 34.60 40.05 -16.62
CA ASN A 298 36.02 39.92 -16.95
C ASN A 298 36.27 39.75 -18.45
N LEU A 299 35.41 39.00 -19.15
CA LEU A 299 35.45 38.83 -20.60
C LEU A 299 35.10 40.14 -21.32
N GLU A 300 34.10 40.87 -20.86
CA GLU A 300 33.74 42.20 -21.39
C GLU A 300 34.89 43.20 -21.21
N ALA A 301 35.55 43.20 -20.05
CA ALA A 301 36.75 44.01 -19.83
C ALA A 301 37.93 43.62 -20.74
N GLN A 302 38.07 42.34 -21.11
CA GLN A 302 39.15 41.85 -21.97
C GLN A 302 38.86 41.96 -23.47
N TYR A 303 37.60 41.87 -23.89
CA TYR A 303 37.19 41.73 -25.30
C TYR A 303 36.13 42.74 -25.75
N GLY A 304 35.74 43.74 -24.95
CA GLY A 304 34.76 44.77 -25.34
C GLY A 304 35.12 45.58 -26.58
N TRP A 305 36.39 45.59 -26.99
CA TRP A 305 36.88 46.18 -28.24
C TRP A 305 36.54 45.36 -29.50
N VAL A 306 36.19 44.08 -29.37
CA VAL A 306 35.83 43.21 -30.51
C VAL A 306 34.45 43.60 -31.07
N GLU A 307 33.50 43.96 -30.21
CA GLU A 307 32.14 44.35 -30.65
C GLU A 307 32.16 45.64 -31.48
N THR A 308 33.04 46.59 -31.14
CA THR A 308 33.27 47.80 -31.95
C THR A 308 33.88 47.49 -33.31
N THR A 309 34.71 46.43 -33.39
CA THR A 309 35.35 46.01 -34.63
C THR A 309 34.35 45.36 -35.59
N VAL A 310 33.45 44.51 -35.07
CA VAL A 310 32.37 43.89 -35.88
C VAL A 310 31.37 44.94 -36.42
N LYS A 311 31.04 45.97 -35.62
CA LYS A 311 30.17 47.06 -36.09
C LYS A 311 30.83 47.92 -37.17
N GLN A 312 32.16 48.10 -37.11
CA GLN A 312 32.91 48.78 -38.18
C GLN A 312 32.99 47.94 -39.46
N GLU A 313 33.10 46.62 -39.33
CA GLU A 313 33.13 45.70 -40.47
C GLU A 313 31.80 45.66 -41.22
N GLN A 314 30.65 45.62 -40.51
CA GLN A 314 29.32 45.72 -41.12
C GLN A 314 29.09 47.04 -41.87
N ALA A 315 29.66 48.15 -41.39
CA ALA A 315 29.56 49.43 -42.09
C ALA A 315 30.36 49.43 -43.40
N MET A 316 31.48 48.70 -43.46
CA MET A 316 32.34 48.59 -44.65
C MET A 316 31.91 47.50 -45.63
N ASP A 317 31.06 46.55 -45.23
CA ASP A 317 30.51 45.50 -46.09
C ASP A 317 29.71 46.05 -47.30
N SER A 318 29.17 47.26 -47.15
CA SER A 318 28.47 48.01 -48.21
C SER A 318 29.38 48.58 -49.31
N ALA A 319 30.67 48.78 -49.02
CA ALA A 319 31.65 49.33 -49.96
C ALA A 319 32.44 48.25 -50.72
N VAL A 320 32.41 47.00 -50.24
CA VAL A 320 33.27 45.90 -50.74
C VAL A 320 32.50 44.88 -51.60
N ASN A 321 31.17 44.79 -51.48
CA ASN A 321 30.36 43.89 -52.29
C ASN A 321 30.07 44.43 -53.71
N PHE A 322 30.87 44.00 -54.69
CA PHE A 322 30.75 44.36 -56.12
C PHE A 322 29.38 44.01 -56.73
N ASP A 323 28.70 42.98 -56.24
CA ASP A 323 27.40 42.53 -56.77
C ASP A 323 26.25 43.52 -56.50
N LYS A 324 26.43 44.48 -55.60
CA LYS A 324 25.42 45.48 -55.22
C LYS A 324 25.67 46.86 -55.86
N TYR A 325 26.57 46.97 -56.84
CA TYR A 325 26.88 48.26 -57.49
C TYR A 325 25.80 48.70 -58.51
N PRO A 326 25.40 49.99 -58.56
CA PRO A 326 24.34 50.47 -59.48
C PRO A 326 24.65 50.22 -60.96
N ILE A 327 25.94 50.27 -61.33
CA ILE A 327 26.41 50.06 -62.70
C ILE A 327 26.25 48.60 -63.12
N GLU A 328 26.52 47.66 -62.21
CA GLU A 328 26.34 46.24 -62.51
C GLU A 328 24.84 45.92 -62.61
N MET A 329 23.99 46.50 -61.76
CA MET A 329 22.53 46.37 -61.89
C MET A 329 22.01 46.91 -63.24
N LEU A 330 22.52 48.05 -63.70
CA LEU A 330 22.18 48.61 -65.01
C LEU A 330 22.58 47.66 -66.15
N LYS A 331 23.80 47.11 -66.06
CA LYS A 331 24.29 46.11 -67.02
C LYS A 331 23.39 44.88 -67.03
N GLN A 332 23.04 44.33 -65.87
CA GLN A 332 22.19 43.13 -65.75
C GLN A 332 20.77 43.34 -66.33
N VAL A 333 20.23 44.57 -66.28
CA VAL A 333 18.94 44.91 -66.88
C VAL A 333 19.04 45.10 -68.39
N LEU A 334 20.12 45.70 -68.89
CA LEU A 334 20.28 46.01 -70.32
C LEU A 334 20.87 44.86 -71.14
N GLU A 335 21.67 43.99 -70.55
CA GLU A 335 22.37 42.88 -71.20
C GLU A 335 21.44 41.97 -72.04
N PRO A 336 20.22 41.60 -71.57
CA PRO A 336 19.28 40.85 -72.38
C PRO A 336 18.92 41.50 -73.72
N LEU A 337 18.81 42.84 -73.77
CA LEU A 337 18.41 43.57 -74.98
C LEU A 337 19.46 43.47 -76.09
N TYR A 338 20.74 43.44 -75.70
CA TYR A 338 21.85 43.38 -76.65
C TYR A 338 22.16 41.95 -77.09
N GLN A 339 21.95 40.96 -76.22
CA GLN A 339 22.20 39.55 -76.56
C GLN A 339 21.12 38.94 -77.44
N GLN A 340 19.86 39.36 -77.28
CA GLN A 340 18.74 38.87 -78.10
C GLN A 340 18.27 39.97 -79.06
N GLN A 341 18.89 40.03 -80.26
CA GLN A 341 18.59 40.99 -81.33
C GLN A 341 17.12 41.02 -81.80
N SER A 342 16.28 40.08 -81.36
CA SER A 342 14.87 39.95 -81.76
C SER A 342 13.85 40.41 -80.70
N MET A 343 14.27 41.10 -79.63
CA MET A 343 13.31 41.46 -78.56
C MET A 343 12.46 42.70 -78.87
N ASN A 344 12.81 43.54 -79.85
CA ASN A 344 12.02 44.72 -80.30
C ASN A 344 11.37 45.50 -79.14
N VAL A 345 12.15 45.73 -78.09
CA VAL A 345 11.81 46.46 -76.87
C VAL A 345 12.82 47.58 -76.68
N ARG A 346 12.34 48.78 -76.39
CA ARG A 346 13.14 49.94 -76.03
C ARG A 346 12.90 50.30 -74.57
N VAL A 347 13.94 50.25 -73.74
CA VAL A 347 13.87 50.74 -72.36
C VAL A 347 14.02 52.27 -72.38
N THR A 348 13.11 52.96 -71.70
CA THR A 348 13.03 54.43 -71.66
C THR A 348 13.53 55.01 -70.35
N SER A 349 13.30 54.34 -69.22
CA SER A 349 13.91 54.71 -67.94
C SER A 349 14.12 53.52 -67.02
N ILE A 350 15.17 53.61 -66.20
CA ILE A 350 15.43 52.69 -65.09
C ILE A 350 15.61 53.57 -63.86
N GLU A 351 14.71 53.40 -62.88
CA GLU A 351 14.73 54.09 -61.60
C GLU A 351 15.14 53.06 -60.54
N ILE A 352 16.26 53.31 -59.85
CA ILE A 352 16.76 52.45 -58.76
C ILE A 352 16.68 53.28 -57.49
N GLU A 353 15.76 52.90 -56.59
CA GLU A 353 15.60 53.54 -55.29
C GLU A 353 16.16 52.60 -54.21
N ARG A 354 17.21 53.07 -53.54
CA ARG A 354 17.87 52.35 -52.43
C ARG A 354 17.44 52.96 -51.11
N ASP A 355 17.29 52.11 -50.11
CA ASP A 355 17.05 52.51 -48.72
C ASP A 355 15.77 53.30 -48.49
N HIS A 356 14.67 52.88 -49.13
CA HIS A 356 13.36 53.37 -48.69
C HIS A 356 13.00 52.66 -47.38
N LYS A 357 13.06 53.40 -46.26
CA LYS A 357 12.62 52.92 -44.95
C LYS A 357 11.12 52.75 -44.96
N THR A 358 10.68 51.53 -45.21
CA THR A 358 9.31 51.12 -44.86
C THR A 358 9.37 50.63 -43.42
N GLY A 359 8.30 50.79 -42.63
CA GLY A 359 8.29 50.51 -41.17
C GLY A 359 8.70 49.09 -40.74
N GLU A 360 9.10 48.22 -41.68
CA GLU A 360 9.49 46.83 -41.50
C GLU A 360 10.89 46.48 -42.06
N GLY A 361 11.69 47.46 -42.51
CA GLY A 361 13.08 47.24 -42.94
C GLY A 361 13.55 48.11 -44.11
N GLU A 362 14.84 48.00 -44.44
CA GLU A 362 15.43 48.60 -45.65
C GLU A 362 15.07 47.73 -46.86
N VAL A 363 14.31 48.29 -47.80
CA VAL A 363 13.88 47.63 -49.04
C VAL A 363 14.46 48.41 -50.22
N ALA A 364 15.03 47.69 -51.21
CA ALA A 364 15.45 48.28 -52.48
C ALA A 364 14.42 47.97 -53.57
N ASP A 365 14.05 49.00 -54.33
CA ASP A 365 13.06 48.94 -55.41
C ASP A 365 13.71 49.31 -56.76
N ILE A 366 13.46 48.50 -57.79
CA ILE A 366 13.91 48.74 -59.16
C ILE A 366 12.69 48.88 -60.06
N THR A 367 12.53 50.02 -60.73
CA THR A 367 11.46 50.26 -61.70
C THR A 367 12.03 50.44 -63.10
N ILE A 368 11.64 49.56 -64.02
CA ILE A 368 12.03 49.60 -65.43
C ILE A 368 10.81 50.02 -66.26
N LYS A 369 10.94 51.09 -67.04
CA LYS A 369 9.91 51.55 -67.99
C LYS A 369 10.43 51.38 -69.41
N GLY A 370 9.59 50.94 -70.32
CA GLY A 370 9.95 50.75 -71.72
C GLY A 370 8.75 50.61 -72.65
N GLU A 371 9.03 50.46 -73.94
CA GLU A 371 8.05 50.33 -75.02
C GLU A 371 8.38 49.11 -75.87
N GLY A 372 7.41 48.23 -76.10
CA GLY A 372 7.51 47.10 -77.03
C GLY A 372 6.68 47.34 -78.29
N GLN A 373 7.08 46.77 -79.43
CA GLN A 373 6.26 46.79 -80.65
C GLN A 373 4.93 46.02 -80.47
N THR A 374 4.92 44.98 -79.65
CA THR A 374 3.74 44.19 -79.30
C THR A 374 3.75 43.87 -77.80
N SER A 375 2.58 43.59 -77.22
CA SER A 375 2.48 43.17 -75.81
C SER A 375 3.23 41.86 -75.51
N GLN A 376 3.42 41.00 -76.52
CA GLN A 376 4.20 39.76 -76.37
C GLN A 376 5.70 40.03 -76.16
N ASN A 377 6.24 41.09 -76.77
CA ASN A 377 7.66 41.44 -76.63
C ASN A 377 7.98 41.92 -75.20
N SER A 378 7.08 42.72 -74.61
CA SER A 378 7.22 43.20 -73.23
C SER A 378 7.07 42.08 -72.19
N ILE A 379 6.20 41.11 -72.43
CA ILE A 379 6.09 39.90 -71.60
C ILE A 379 7.36 39.04 -71.70
N ARG A 380 7.88 38.85 -72.93
CA ARG A 380 9.12 38.09 -73.15
C ARG A 380 10.31 38.72 -72.42
N TYR A 381 10.46 40.05 -72.53
CA TYR A 381 11.50 40.78 -71.80
C TYR A 381 11.36 40.63 -70.27
N THR A 382 10.14 40.74 -69.74
CA THR A 382 9.86 40.51 -68.31
C THR A 382 10.31 39.12 -67.86
N ASN A 383 10.04 38.08 -68.65
CA ASN A 383 10.43 36.71 -68.29
C ASN A 383 11.95 36.52 -68.29
N VAL A 384 12.69 37.20 -69.18
CA VAL A 384 14.16 37.16 -69.18
C VAL A 384 14.73 37.86 -67.96
N ILE A 385 14.17 39.01 -67.57
CA ILE A 385 14.57 39.71 -66.32
C ILE A 385 14.29 38.83 -65.09
N LYS A 386 13.12 38.18 -65.01
CA LYS A 386 12.79 37.23 -63.94
C LYS A 386 13.73 36.03 -63.86
N ALA A 387 14.27 35.59 -65.00
CA ALA A 387 15.17 34.44 -65.08
C ALA A 387 16.65 34.80 -64.80
N ASN A 388 17.01 36.09 -64.79
CA ASN A 388 18.40 36.51 -64.57
C ASN A 388 18.86 36.13 -63.14
N PRO A 389 19.93 35.30 -62.99
CA PRO A 389 20.45 34.89 -61.68
C PRO A 389 20.80 36.05 -60.74
N ALA A 390 21.31 37.16 -61.27
CA ALA A 390 21.70 38.34 -60.50
C ALA A 390 20.50 39.14 -59.94
N LEU A 391 19.29 38.88 -60.46
CA LEU A 391 18.07 39.63 -60.13
C LEU A 391 17.01 38.77 -59.42
N LYS A 392 17.39 37.57 -58.93
CA LYS A 392 16.50 36.61 -58.26
C LYS A 392 15.97 37.07 -56.91
N GLU A 393 16.70 37.97 -56.25
CA GLU A 393 16.34 38.54 -54.95
C GLU A 393 15.15 39.51 -55.05
N TYR A 394 14.78 39.94 -56.26
CA TYR A 394 13.64 40.82 -56.51
C TYR A 394 12.39 40.02 -56.94
N GLU A 395 11.24 40.41 -56.40
CA GLU A 395 9.93 40.00 -56.86
C GLU A 395 9.44 40.97 -57.94
N TRP A 396 9.27 40.47 -59.17
CA TRP A 396 8.99 41.29 -60.34
C TRP A 396 7.50 41.29 -60.72
N VAL A 397 6.87 42.47 -60.64
CA VAL A 397 5.47 42.72 -61.01
C VAL A 397 5.41 43.50 -62.34
N PRO A 398 4.99 42.86 -63.45
CA PRO A 398 4.80 43.55 -64.72
C PRO A 398 3.44 44.23 -64.82
N LYS A 399 3.42 45.42 -65.42
CA LYS A 399 2.23 46.18 -65.81
C LYS A 399 2.39 46.59 -67.27
N VAL A 400 1.50 46.11 -68.15
CA VAL A 400 1.47 46.48 -69.57
C VAL A 400 0.26 47.38 -69.80
N GLU A 401 0.46 48.56 -70.38
CA GLU A 401 -0.60 49.53 -70.62
C GLU A 401 -1.13 49.42 -72.06
N ALA A 402 -2.31 50.00 -72.32
CA ALA A 402 -2.94 49.96 -73.64
C ALA A 402 -2.06 50.66 -74.70
N PRO A 403 -2.07 50.22 -75.97
CA PRO A 403 -1.21 50.76 -77.01
C PRO A 403 -1.43 52.26 -77.18
N LYS A 404 -0.34 53.03 -77.21
CA LYS A 404 -0.36 54.47 -77.45
C LYS A 404 0.63 54.76 -78.59
N ASN A 405 0.14 55.37 -79.68
CA ASN A 405 0.96 55.72 -80.85
C ASN A 405 1.73 54.55 -81.50
N GLY A 406 1.11 53.37 -81.64
CA GLY A 406 1.71 52.23 -82.35
C GLY A 406 2.80 51.46 -81.56
N ALA A 407 3.04 51.82 -80.30
CA ALA A 407 3.88 51.08 -79.36
C ALA A 407 3.08 50.72 -78.09
N VAL A 408 3.50 49.65 -77.41
CA VAL A 408 2.89 49.18 -76.16
C VAL A 408 3.83 49.51 -75.00
N PRO A 409 3.52 50.54 -74.18
CA PRO A 409 4.31 50.86 -73.00
C PRO A 409 4.15 49.78 -71.91
N PHE A 410 5.24 49.48 -71.21
CA PHE A 410 5.28 48.57 -70.08
C PHE A 410 6.12 49.15 -68.93
N GLN A 411 5.75 48.75 -67.72
CA GLN A 411 6.47 49.03 -66.49
C GLN A 411 6.67 47.71 -65.73
N ILE A 412 7.90 47.45 -65.29
CA ILE A 412 8.24 46.30 -64.46
C ILE A 412 8.81 46.84 -63.16
N LYS A 413 8.16 46.53 -62.03
CA LYS A 413 8.66 46.89 -60.70
C LYS A 413 9.19 45.65 -59.99
N GLY A 414 10.42 45.71 -59.51
CA GLY A 414 11.08 44.68 -58.70
C GLY A 414 11.26 45.17 -57.27
N THR A 415 10.71 44.44 -56.29
CA THR A 415 10.86 44.73 -54.84
C THR A 415 11.67 43.62 -54.19
N THR A 416 12.61 43.94 -53.30
CA THR A 416 13.44 42.91 -52.64
C THR A 416 12.57 41.94 -51.83
N LYS A 417 12.74 40.62 -52.00
CA LYS A 417 11.96 39.60 -51.29
C LYS A 417 12.19 39.71 -49.78
N LYS A 418 11.09 39.76 -49.02
CA LYS A 418 11.12 39.75 -47.55
C LYS A 418 11.84 38.47 -47.09
N LYS A 419 12.88 38.62 -46.28
CA LYS A 419 13.73 37.52 -45.79
C LYS A 419 13.02 36.76 -44.66
N ASP A 420 11.80 36.28 -44.90
CA ASP A 420 11.01 35.51 -43.92
C ASP A 420 10.50 34.15 -44.46
N ASP A 421 10.82 33.78 -45.71
CA ASP A 421 10.51 32.44 -46.24
C ASP A 421 11.74 31.77 -46.87
N ALA A 422 12.77 31.53 -46.05
CA ALA A 422 13.81 30.54 -46.32
C ALA A 422 14.03 29.71 -45.06
N ALA A 423 13.58 28.46 -45.12
CA ALA A 423 13.84 27.40 -44.15
C ALA A 423 15.33 27.11 -43.98
#